data_AF-A0A6P0YZU4-F1
#
_entry.id   AF-A0A6P0YZU4-F1
#
_cell.length_a   1.000
_cell.length_b   1.000
_cell.length_c   1.000
_cell.angle_alpha   90.00
_cell.angle_beta   90.00
_cell.angle_gamma   90.00
#
_symmetry.space_group_name_H-M   'P 1'
#
loop_
_entity.id
_entity.type
_entity.pdbx_description
1 polymer ?
#
loop_
_entity_poly.entity_id
_entity_poly.type
_entity_poly.pdbx_seq_one_letter_code
_entity_poly.pdbx_strand_id
1 'polypeptide(L)'
;MTAQSTPNSFSFNLVRDRQWPTLVLASLLLLLYVPLLWHWCDGWLNKSISLEHEYFSHGLLGIPFAGYIAWQKQTQWRSLPHQTNLGGCLLLILGVVAYLSGIVDAINLSFPIVLAGLCLWLKGKQGL
;
A
#
# COMPACT_ATOMS: atom_id res chain seq x y z
N MET A 1 -27.08 -11.84 -51.79
CA MET A 1 -26.24 -12.72 -50.93
C MET A 1 -24.79 -12.46 -51.29
N THR A 2 -24.06 -11.75 -50.43
CA THR A 2 -22.63 -11.99 -50.08
C THR A 2 -22.25 -10.99 -49.00
N ALA A 3 -22.18 -11.49 -47.77
CA ALA A 3 -21.70 -10.74 -46.62
C ALA A 3 -20.18 -10.54 -46.73
N GLN A 4 -19.70 -9.31 -46.64
CA GLN A 4 -18.28 -9.03 -46.39
C GLN A 4 -18.14 -8.57 -44.93
N SER A 5 -17.88 -9.55 -44.08
CA SER A 5 -17.39 -9.37 -42.72
C SER A 5 -15.93 -8.89 -42.77
N THR A 6 -15.69 -7.60 -42.54
CA THR A 6 -14.33 -7.12 -42.27
C THR A 6 -13.97 -7.41 -40.81
N PRO A 7 -12.81 -8.04 -40.55
CA PRO A 7 -12.46 -8.55 -39.24
C PRO A 7 -12.11 -7.41 -38.28
N ASN A 8 -12.62 -7.58 -37.06
CA ASN A 8 -12.22 -6.95 -35.80
C ASN A 8 -10.89 -6.18 -35.91
N SER A 9 -10.96 -4.86 -35.97
CA SER A 9 -9.85 -4.02 -35.56
C SER A 9 -9.54 -4.38 -34.12
N PHE A 10 -8.51 -5.22 -33.94
CA PHE A 10 -7.91 -5.50 -32.65
C PHE A 10 -7.29 -4.19 -32.18
N SER A 11 -8.16 -3.34 -31.65
CA SER A 11 -7.81 -2.14 -30.92
C SER A 11 -7.10 -2.69 -29.70
N PHE A 12 -5.77 -2.82 -29.79
CA PHE A 12 -4.91 -2.77 -28.63
C PHE A 12 -5.18 -1.40 -28.03
N ASN A 13 -6.27 -1.33 -27.26
CA ASN A 13 -6.51 -0.29 -26.31
C ASN A 13 -5.31 -0.37 -25.39
N LEU A 14 -4.30 0.41 -25.72
CA LEU A 14 -3.34 0.93 -24.79
C LEU A 14 -4.12 1.81 -23.81
N VAL A 15 -4.99 1.18 -23.02
CA VAL A 15 -5.25 1.61 -21.65
C VAL A 15 -3.93 1.37 -20.93
N ARG A 16 -2.94 2.18 -21.27
CA ARG A 16 -1.70 2.32 -20.51
C ARG A 16 -2.09 3.16 -19.31
N ASP A 17 -2.83 2.50 -18.41
CA ASP A 17 -3.22 3.08 -17.13
C ASP A 17 -1.97 3.71 -16.53
N ARG A 18 -2.08 5.01 -16.19
CA ARG A 18 -1.01 5.84 -15.65
C ARG A 18 -0.64 5.33 -14.26
N GLN A 19 0.08 4.21 -14.21
CA GLN A 19 0.43 3.44 -13.01
C GLN A 19 1.78 3.85 -12.40
N TRP A 20 2.56 4.66 -13.13
CA TRP A 20 3.82 5.24 -12.66
C TRP A 20 3.70 6.00 -11.34
N PRO A 21 2.67 6.84 -11.08
CA PRO A 21 2.52 7.51 -9.80
C PRO A 21 2.39 6.53 -8.64
N THR A 22 1.61 5.46 -8.82
CA THR A 22 1.43 4.41 -7.80
C THR A 22 2.73 3.65 -7.56
N LEU A 23 3.48 3.33 -8.60
CA LEU A 23 4.77 2.64 -8.49
C LEU A 23 5.81 3.52 -7.79
N VAL A 24 5.94 4.78 -8.19
CA VAL A 24 6.85 5.75 -7.54
C VAL A 24 6.51 5.90 -6.07
N LEU A 25 5.23 5.99 -5.74
CA LEU A 25 4.77 6.16 -4.37
C LEU A 25 5.01 4.90 -3.53
N ALA A 26 4.78 3.71 -4.09
CA ALA A 26 5.13 2.44 -3.45
C ALA A 26 6.64 2.29 -3.23
N SER A 27 7.46 2.67 -4.22
CA SER A 27 8.93 2.66 -4.10
C SER A 27 9.42 3.66 -3.04
N LEU A 28 8.83 4.86 -2.98
CA LEU A 28 9.17 5.87 -1.97
C LEU A 28 8.83 5.38 -0.56
N LEU A 29 7.65 4.78 -0.38
CA LEU A 29 7.27 4.16 0.89
C LEU A 29 8.24 3.05 1.27
N LEU A 30 8.59 2.19 0.33
CA LEU A 30 9.52 1.10 0.59
C LEU A 30 10.88 1.67 1.01
N LEU A 31 11.40 2.68 0.32
CA LEU A 31 12.66 3.33 0.71
C LEU A 31 12.59 3.97 2.10
N LEU A 32 11.48 4.64 2.44
CA LEU A 32 11.28 5.29 3.73
C LEU A 32 11.17 4.30 4.89
N TYR A 33 10.47 3.18 4.67
CA TYR A 33 10.15 2.21 5.70
C TYR A 33 11.07 0.98 5.71
N VAL A 34 11.97 0.81 4.74
CA VAL A 34 12.98 -0.28 4.73
C VAL A 34 13.76 -0.35 6.05
N PRO A 35 14.30 0.76 6.62
CA PRO A 35 15.01 0.69 7.89
C PRO A 35 14.12 0.21 9.04
N LEU A 36 12.84 0.60 9.04
CA LEU A 36 11.86 0.18 10.05
C LEU A 36 11.52 -1.31 9.90
N LEU A 37 11.27 -1.77 8.68
CA LEU A 37 11.01 -3.18 8.38
C LEU A 37 12.21 -4.05 8.72
N TRP A 38 13.43 -3.57 8.43
CA TRP A 38 14.66 -4.25 8.81
C TRP A 38 14.78 -4.34 10.33
N HIS A 39 14.51 -3.25 11.05
CA HIS A 39 14.50 -3.24 12.52
C HIS A 39 13.50 -4.24 13.09
N TRP A 40 12.32 -4.39 12.48
CA TRP A 40 11.35 -5.42 12.89
C TRP A 40 11.84 -6.84 12.62
N CYS A 41 12.42 -7.11 11.44
CA CYS A 41 13.01 -8.41 11.12
C CYS A 41 14.15 -8.78 12.06
N ASP A 42 15.08 -7.85 12.26
CA ASP A 42 16.23 -8.01 13.15
C ASP A 42 15.78 -8.26 14.60
N GLY A 43 14.82 -7.45 15.08
CA GLY A 43 14.25 -7.60 16.41
C GLY A 43 13.49 -8.90 16.64
N TRP A 44 12.90 -9.46 15.58
CA TRP A 44 12.25 -10.77 15.62
C TRP A 44 13.24 -11.94 15.60
N LEU A 45 14.27 -11.87 14.74
CA LEU A 45 15.31 -12.91 14.61
C LEU A 45 16.24 -12.96 15.83
N ASN A 46 16.72 -11.81 16.27
CA ASN A 46 17.64 -11.69 17.41
C ASN A 46 16.92 -11.57 18.77
N LYS A 47 15.58 -11.66 18.77
CA LYS A 47 14.73 -11.57 19.97
C LYS A 47 14.93 -10.31 20.83
N SER A 48 15.54 -9.26 20.29
CA SER A 48 15.83 -8.02 21.02
C SER A 48 14.58 -7.16 21.27
N ILE A 49 13.51 -7.36 20.48
CA ILE A 49 12.19 -6.73 20.67
C ILE A 49 11.26 -7.65 21.52
N SER A 50 11.74 -8.82 21.94
CA SER A 50 10.95 -9.89 22.55
C SER A 50 10.70 -9.74 24.05
N LEU A 51 10.58 -8.51 24.57
CA LEU A 51 10.43 -8.35 26.02
C LEU A 51 9.01 -8.63 26.54
N GLU A 52 7.93 -8.51 25.75
CA GLU A 52 6.57 -8.80 26.29
C GLU A 52 5.49 -9.40 25.35
N HIS A 53 5.65 -9.56 24.02
CA HIS A 53 4.48 -9.84 23.14
C HIS A 53 4.62 -11.01 22.15
N GLU A 54 3.84 -12.07 22.39
CA GLU A 54 3.52 -13.17 21.46
C GLU A 54 2.93 -12.68 20.12
N TYR A 55 2.44 -11.44 20.08
CA TYR A 55 1.79 -10.81 18.92
C TYR A 55 2.74 -10.15 17.91
N PHE A 56 4.03 -9.98 18.21
CA PHE A 56 4.97 -9.30 17.30
C PHE A 56 5.18 -10.07 15.98
N SER A 57 5.17 -11.41 16.06
CA SER A 57 5.23 -12.31 14.90
C SER A 57 4.03 -12.14 13.96
N HIS A 58 2.83 -11.84 14.49
CA HIS A 58 1.64 -11.60 13.67
C HIS A 58 1.75 -10.32 12.85
N GLY A 59 2.38 -9.27 13.38
CA GLY A 59 2.67 -8.05 12.63
C GLY A 59 3.64 -8.31 11.48
N LEU A 60 4.74 -9.03 11.76
CA LEU A 60 5.78 -9.28 10.76
C LEU A 60 5.34 -10.27 9.67
N LEU A 61 4.65 -11.36 10.03
CA LEU A 61 4.07 -12.32 9.07
C LEU A 61 2.83 -11.76 8.36
N GLY A 62 2.15 -10.78 8.96
CA GLY A 62 1.02 -10.10 8.35
C GLY A 62 1.41 -9.29 7.11
N ILE A 63 2.63 -8.76 7.02
CA ILE A 63 3.10 -7.95 5.88
C ILE A 63 3.16 -8.76 4.57
N PRO A 64 3.85 -9.92 4.48
CA PRO A 64 3.87 -10.71 3.25
C PRO A 64 2.47 -11.24 2.90
N PHE A 65 1.65 -11.57 3.91
CA PHE A 65 0.27 -12.00 3.68
C PHE A 65 -0.62 -10.87 3.13
N ALA A 66 -0.50 -9.66 3.67
CA ALA A 66 -1.18 -8.47 3.17
C ALA A 66 -0.73 -8.14 1.74
N GLY A 67 0.57 -8.26 1.45
CA GLY A 67 1.11 -8.12 0.09
C GLY A 67 0.51 -9.13 -0.88
N TYR A 68 0.36 -10.39 -0.47
CA TYR A 68 -0.30 -11.42 -1.26
C TYR A 68 -1.78 -11.11 -1.54
N ILE A 69 -2.54 -10.69 -0.52
CA ILE A 69 -3.95 -10.27 -0.68
C ILE A 69 -4.05 -9.08 -1.63
N ALA A 70 -3.18 -8.08 -1.46
CA ALA A 70 -3.14 -6.90 -2.33
C ALA A 70 -2.83 -7.29 -3.78
N TRP A 71 -1.92 -8.25 -3.99
CA TRP A 71 -1.63 -8.80 -5.32
C TRP A 71 -2.84 -9.50 -5.94
N GLN A 72 -3.58 -10.29 -5.16
CA GLN A 72 -4.82 -10.93 -5.65
C GLN A 72 -5.89 -9.90 -6.02
N LYS A 73 -6.00 -8.80 -5.25
CA LYS A 73 -6.99 -7.74 -5.45
C LYS A 73 -6.54 -6.66 -6.44
N GLN A 74 -5.37 -6.79 -7.07
CA GLN A 74 -4.81 -5.75 -7.95
C GLN A 74 -5.74 -5.36 -9.11
N THR A 75 -6.46 -6.33 -9.69
CA THR A 75 -7.38 -6.06 -10.81
C THR A 75 -8.60 -5.27 -10.35
N GLN A 76 -9.14 -5.59 -9.16
CA GLN A 76 -10.24 -4.84 -8.53
C GLN A 76 -9.78 -3.42 -8.18
N TRP A 77 -8.57 -3.28 -7.64
CA TRP A 77 -7.99 -1.98 -7.33
C TRP A 77 -7.88 -1.07 -8.57
N ARG A 78 -7.49 -1.64 -9.72
CA ARG A 78 -7.37 -0.91 -10.98
C ARG A 78 -8.72 -0.41 -11.51
N SER A 79 -9.79 -1.20 -11.35
CA SER A 79 -11.12 -0.80 -11.83
C SER A 79 -11.81 0.26 -10.97
N LEU A 80 -11.31 0.54 -9.76
CA LEU A 80 -11.86 1.57 -8.89
C LEU A 80 -11.59 2.99 -9.46
N PRO A 81 -12.59 3.90 -9.46
CA PRO A 81 -12.37 5.28 -9.87
C PRO A 81 -11.40 5.99 -8.90
N HIS A 82 -10.65 6.97 -9.43
CA HIS A 82 -9.85 7.84 -8.57
C HIS A 82 -10.77 8.80 -7.82
N GLN A 83 -10.79 8.72 -6.50
CA GLN A 83 -11.64 9.56 -5.65
C GLN A 83 -10.81 10.04 -4.47
N THR A 84 -10.39 11.30 -4.51
CA THR A 84 -9.61 11.91 -3.43
C THR A 84 -10.50 12.18 -2.22
N ASN A 85 -10.09 11.69 -1.05
CA ASN A 85 -10.80 11.91 0.21
C ASN A 85 -9.96 12.76 1.17
N LEU A 86 -10.56 13.80 1.75
CA LEU A 86 -9.94 14.65 2.76
C LEU A 86 -9.46 13.84 3.99
N GLY A 87 -10.20 12.79 4.36
CA GLY A 87 -9.79 11.89 5.43
C GLY A 87 -8.46 11.19 5.14
N GLY A 88 -8.18 10.86 3.88
CA GLY A 88 -6.88 10.35 3.46
C GLY A 88 -5.77 11.35 3.73
N CYS A 89 -5.97 12.63 3.40
CA CYS A 89 -5.00 13.70 3.68
C CYS A 89 -4.73 13.86 5.18
N LEU A 90 -5.78 13.86 6.02
CA LEU A 90 -5.63 13.95 7.48
C LEU A 90 -4.80 12.78 8.04
N LEU A 91 -5.05 11.56 7.56
CA LEU A 91 -4.25 10.40 7.95
C LEU A 91 -2.80 10.51 7.47
N LEU A 92 -2.55 11.01 6.25
CA LEU A 92 -1.18 11.23 5.79
C LEU A 92 -0.43 12.22 6.68
N ILE A 93 -1.06 13.34 7.04
CA ILE A 93 -0.47 14.32 7.95
C ILE A 93 -0.20 13.68 9.32
N LEU A 94 -1.18 12.96 9.87
CA LEU A 94 -1.03 12.27 11.14
C LEU A 94 0.12 11.25 11.11
N GLY A 95 0.24 10.48 10.02
CA GLY A 95 1.31 9.52 9.83
C GLY A 95 2.68 10.18 9.76
N VAL A 96 2.80 11.32 9.06
CA VAL A 96 4.04 12.11 9.03
C VAL A 96 4.40 12.63 10.43
N VAL A 97 3.44 13.19 11.17
CA VAL A 97 3.67 13.66 12.55
C VAL A 97 4.11 12.52 13.46
N ALA A 98 3.46 11.35 13.36
CA ALA A 98 3.80 10.17 14.14
C ALA A 98 5.21 9.66 13.81
N TYR A 99 5.59 9.62 12.53
CA TYR A 99 6.93 9.24 12.07
C TYR A 99 8.01 10.18 12.58
N LEU A 100 7.75 11.50 12.59
CA LEU A 100 8.71 12.51 13.02
C LEU A 100 8.78 12.69 14.54
N SER A 101 7.85 12.11 15.30
CA SER A 101 7.75 12.29 16.76
C SER A 101 8.95 11.72 17.54
N GLY A 102 9.70 10.78 16.97
CA GLY A 102 10.78 10.07 17.66
C GLY A 102 10.30 9.03 18.69
N ILE A 103 8.99 8.90 18.92
CA ILE A 103 8.41 7.91 19.83
C ILE A 103 8.28 6.59 19.08
N VAL A 104 8.91 5.52 19.58
CA VAL A 104 8.97 4.21 18.91
C VAL A 104 7.58 3.68 18.55
N ASP A 105 6.62 3.76 19.48
CA ASP A 105 5.24 3.30 19.24
C ASP A 105 4.52 4.13 18.17
N ALA A 106 4.74 5.45 18.15
CA ALA A 106 4.16 6.33 17.15
C ALA A 106 4.80 6.10 15.76
N ILE A 107 6.10 5.83 15.70
CA ILE A 107 6.80 5.46 14.46
C ILE A 107 6.25 4.14 13.92
N ASN A 108 6.05 3.14 14.78
CA ASN A 108 5.46 1.86 14.39
C ASN A 108 4.03 2.03 13.86
N LEU A 109 3.22 2.88 14.49
CA LEU A 109 1.86 3.18 14.07
C LEU A 109 1.80 4.05 12.80
N SER A 110 2.85 4.83 12.52
CA SER A 110 2.90 5.69 11.33
C SER A 110 2.74 4.89 10.04
N PHE A 111 3.33 3.70 9.96
CA PHE A 111 3.31 2.85 8.77
C PHE A 111 1.89 2.47 8.33
N PRO A 112 1.04 1.83 9.17
CA PRO A 112 -0.33 1.52 8.80
C PRO A 112 -1.20 2.78 8.60
N ILE A 113 -0.94 3.87 9.35
CA ILE A 113 -1.66 5.14 9.16
C ILE A 113 -1.41 5.73 7.78
N VAL A 114 -0.13 5.78 7.35
CA VAL A 114 0.24 6.30 6.02
C VAL A 114 -0.34 5.40 4.92
N LEU A 115 -0.28 4.08 5.06
CA LEU A 115 -0.90 3.15 4.10
C LEU A 115 -2.41 3.37 3.98
N ALA A 116 -3.13 3.47 5.10
CA ALA A 116 -4.57 3.74 5.09
C ALA A 116 -4.88 5.12 4.49
N GLY A 117 -4.09 6.13 4.82
CA GLY A 117 -4.18 7.47 4.26
C GLY A 117 -4.02 7.49 2.74
N LEU A 118 -3.03 6.74 2.22
CA LEU A 118 -2.81 6.59 0.78
C LEU A 118 -3.94 5.86 0.08
N CYS A 119 -4.45 4.77 0.65
CA CYS A 119 -5.58 4.04 0.10
C CYS A 119 -6.82 4.95 -0.04
N LEU A 120 -7.13 5.69 1.02
CA LEU A 120 -8.23 6.67 1.02
C LEU A 120 -7.98 7.86 0.09
N TRP A 121 -6.73 8.31 -0.04
CA TRP A 121 -6.38 9.42 -0.92
C TRP A 121 -6.50 9.06 -2.40
N LEU A 122 -6.10 7.83 -2.78
CA LEU A 122 -6.09 7.41 -4.18
C LEU A 122 -7.45 6.87 -4.65
N LYS A 123 -8.19 6.16 -3.79
CA LYS A 123 -9.39 5.41 -4.19
C LYS A 123 -10.61 5.71 -3.30
N GLY A 124 -10.49 6.60 -2.32
CA GLY A 124 -11.57 6.94 -1.41
C GLY A 124 -11.97 5.74 -0.53
N LYS A 125 -13.21 5.74 -0.03
CA LYS A 125 -13.72 4.68 0.86
C LYS A 125 -13.72 3.29 0.22
N GLN A 126 -13.77 3.21 -1.11
CA GLN A 126 -13.76 1.93 -1.84
C GLN A 126 -12.37 1.28 -1.88
N GLY A 127 -11.32 2.04 -1.56
CA GLY A 127 -9.95 1.54 -1.45
C GLY A 127 -9.56 1.10 -0.05
N LEU A 128 -10.43 1.23 0.95
CA LEU A 128 -10.20 0.71 2.30
C LEU A 128 -10.91 -0.64 2.45
#